data_AF-W0QAE9-F1
#
_entry.id   AF-W0QAE9-F1
#
_cell.length_a   1.000
_cell.length_b   1.000
_cell.length_c   1.000
_cell.angle_alpha   90.00
_cell.angle_beta   90.00
_cell.angle_gamma   90.00
#
_symmetry.space_group_name_H-M   'P 1'
#
loop_
_entity.id
_entity.type
_entity.pdbx_description
1 polymer ?
#
loop_
_entity_poly.entity_id
_entity_poly.type
_entity_poly.pdbx_seq_one_letter_code
_entity_poly.pdbx_strand_id
1 'polypeptide(L)'
;MAHFYEYLEFSNDEDRENQLEVYVEVRLEPETEDKLKALSVQGDWLVMAEPHCPDCVEVVAYFQRMAKLNPNIKVEYISCKEAQQEKKFNNDEQLQAVISEQKFPTIFDVSGDKTEIVLSEFPQFLKVKINAQPEKTDELIADFRMGKLGKEVEKELLAVLTKVK
;
A
#
# COMPACT_ATOMS: atom_id res chain seq x y z
N MET A 1 -8.27 -13.58 -0.62
CA MET A 1 -8.62 -12.25 -1.17
C MET A 1 -8.03 -12.17 -2.58
N ALA A 2 -7.77 -11.01 -3.18
CA ALA A 2 -7.18 -10.91 -4.52
C ALA A 2 -5.64 -10.77 -4.46
N HIS A 3 -4.92 -11.35 -5.42
CA HIS A 3 -3.52 -11.02 -5.70
C HIS A 3 -3.41 -9.81 -6.63
N PHE A 4 -2.20 -9.28 -6.83
CA PHE A 4 -1.99 -8.04 -7.58
C PHE A 4 -2.66 -8.00 -8.97
N TYR A 5 -2.52 -9.05 -9.78
CA TYR A 5 -3.16 -9.06 -11.10
C TYR A 5 -4.69 -9.16 -11.05
N GLU A 6 -5.25 -9.73 -9.99
CA GLU A 6 -6.71 -9.76 -9.76
C GLU A 6 -7.22 -8.42 -9.23
N TYR A 7 -6.41 -7.73 -8.41
CA TYR A 7 -6.67 -6.35 -7.95
C TYR A 7 -6.80 -5.37 -9.12
N LEU A 8 -5.99 -5.53 -10.16
CA LEU A 8 -6.06 -4.69 -11.35
C LEU A 8 -7.44 -4.74 -12.04
N GLU A 9 -8.17 -5.85 -11.87
CA GLU A 9 -9.51 -6.05 -12.45
C GLU A 9 -10.62 -5.46 -11.56
N PHE A 10 -10.29 -4.74 -10.49
CA PHE A 10 -11.26 -3.97 -9.69
C PHE A 10 -11.76 -2.71 -10.43
N SER A 11 -11.07 -2.28 -11.49
CA SER A 11 -11.47 -1.15 -12.32
C SER A 11 -11.49 -1.50 -13.83
N ASN A 12 -11.61 -0.50 -14.68
CA ASN A 12 -11.56 -0.61 -16.13
C ASN A 12 -10.12 -0.79 -16.66
N ASP A 13 -10.01 -1.04 -17.97
CA ASP A 13 -8.72 -1.28 -18.65
C ASP A 13 -7.76 -0.08 -18.56
N GLU A 14 -8.25 1.17 -18.62
CA GLU A 14 -7.42 2.39 -18.57
C GLU A 14 -6.75 2.54 -17.20
N ASP A 15 -7.51 2.38 -16.12
CA ASP A 15 -6.97 2.43 -14.76
C ASP A 15 -5.98 1.29 -14.49
N ARG A 16 -6.26 0.09 -15.03
CA ARG A 16 -5.33 -1.05 -14.97
C ARG A 16 -4.01 -0.72 -15.66
N GLU A 17 -4.07 -0.20 -16.89
CA GLU A 17 -2.89 0.13 -17.67
C GLU A 17 -2.06 1.21 -16.96
N ASN A 18 -2.70 2.27 -16.47
CA ASN A 18 -2.03 3.30 -15.68
C ASN A 18 -1.34 2.74 -14.42
N GLN A 19 -2.02 1.88 -13.66
CA GLN A 19 -1.44 1.24 -12.48
C GLN A 19 -0.22 0.37 -12.82
N LEU A 20 -0.26 -0.34 -13.95
CA LEU A 20 0.84 -1.17 -14.44
C LEU A 20 2.03 -0.34 -14.92
N GLU A 21 1.77 0.77 -15.62
CA GLU A 21 2.82 1.69 -16.09
C GLU A 21 3.61 2.22 -14.90
N VAL A 22 2.94 2.82 -13.91
CA VAL A 22 3.60 3.34 -12.70
C VAL A 22 4.36 2.23 -11.97
N TYR A 23 3.74 1.05 -11.79
CA TYR A 23 4.39 -0.11 -11.16
C TYR A 23 5.69 -0.54 -11.86
N VAL A 24 5.74 -0.49 -13.20
CA VAL A 24 6.93 -0.84 -13.99
C VAL A 24 8.00 0.25 -13.92
N GLU A 25 7.59 1.51 -13.81
CA GLU A 25 8.46 2.67 -13.71
C GLU A 25 9.13 2.82 -12.34
N VAL A 26 8.52 2.32 -11.26
CA VAL A 26 9.15 2.35 -9.92
C VAL A 26 10.54 1.71 -9.97
N ARG A 27 11.56 2.51 -9.62
CA ARG A 27 12.95 2.11 -9.44
C ARG A 27 13.32 2.31 -7.97
N LEU A 28 13.47 1.20 -7.27
CA LEU A 28 13.90 1.20 -5.88
C LEU A 28 15.40 1.47 -5.79
N GLU A 29 15.84 2.11 -4.71
CA GLU A 29 17.26 2.28 -4.43
C GLU A 29 17.90 0.91 -4.12
N PRO A 30 19.14 0.65 -4.55
CA PRO A 30 19.80 -0.65 -4.35
C PRO A 30 19.83 -1.11 -2.89
N GLU A 31 20.04 -0.18 -1.95
CA GLU A 31 20.05 -0.48 -0.52
C GLU A 31 18.69 -1.01 -0.02
N THR A 32 17.59 -0.48 -0.56
CA THR A 32 16.24 -0.95 -0.26
C THR A 32 16.04 -2.37 -0.78
N GLU A 33 16.48 -2.64 -2.02
CA GLU A 33 16.39 -3.98 -2.58
C GLU A 33 17.16 -5.02 -1.75
N ASP A 34 18.38 -4.68 -1.34
CA ASP A 34 19.24 -5.58 -0.56
C ASP A 34 18.62 -5.88 0.80
N LYS A 35 18.08 -4.86 1.49
CA LYS A 35 17.38 -5.03 2.76
C LYS A 35 16.16 -5.93 2.62
N LEU A 36 15.34 -5.71 1.59
CA LEU A 36 14.14 -6.50 1.36
C LEU A 36 14.47 -7.95 1.03
N LYS A 37 15.46 -8.21 0.17
CA LYS A 37 15.89 -9.58 -0.17
C LYS A 37 16.48 -10.33 1.04
N ALA A 38 17.08 -9.62 1.99
CA ALA A 38 17.65 -10.21 3.20
C ALA A 38 16.63 -10.52 4.31
N LEU A 39 15.36 -10.06 4.19
CA LEU A 39 14.33 -10.33 5.19
C LEU A 39 13.98 -11.83 5.26
N SER A 40 14.17 -12.42 6.44
CA SER A 40 13.91 -13.85 6.69
C SER A 40 12.56 -14.12 7.34
N VAL A 41 11.86 -13.09 7.82
CA VAL A 41 10.59 -13.24 8.54
C VAL A 41 9.42 -13.08 7.57
N GLN A 42 8.39 -13.90 7.75
CA GLN A 42 7.15 -13.82 6.98
C GLN A 42 6.37 -12.57 7.41
N GLY A 43 5.87 -11.83 6.42
CA GLY A 43 4.88 -10.77 6.61
C GLY A 43 3.67 -11.04 5.73
N ASP A 44 2.49 -11.06 6.33
CA ASP A 44 1.20 -11.16 5.66
C ASP A 44 0.52 -9.79 5.70
N TRP A 45 0.20 -9.25 4.53
CA TRP A 45 -0.28 -7.88 4.36
C TRP A 45 -1.59 -7.86 3.59
N LEU A 46 -2.51 -7.01 4.04
CA LEU A 46 -3.75 -6.73 3.35
C LEU A 46 -3.77 -5.26 2.90
N VAL A 47 -4.11 -5.02 1.64
CA VAL A 47 -4.23 -3.69 1.07
C VAL A 47 -5.67 -3.45 0.61
N MET A 48 -6.32 -2.46 1.22
CA MET A 48 -7.60 -1.95 0.74
C MET A 48 -7.34 -0.80 -0.24
N ALA A 49 -7.63 -1.01 -1.52
CA ALA A 49 -7.32 -0.06 -2.59
C ALA A 49 -8.20 -0.27 -3.82
N GLU A 50 -8.21 0.72 -4.71
CA GLU A 50 -8.92 0.70 -5.99
C GLU A 50 -7.99 1.28 -7.09
N PRO A 51 -7.83 0.65 -8.28
CA PRO A 51 -6.92 1.14 -9.32
C PRO A 51 -7.22 2.55 -9.84
N HIS A 52 -8.50 2.96 -9.82
CA HIS A 52 -8.92 4.30 -10.25
C HIS A 52 -8.55 5.43 -9.27
N CYS A 53 -8.01 5.09 -8.10
CA CYS A 53 -7.66 6.06 -7.07
C CYS A 53 -6.20 6.50 -7.25
N PRO A 54 -5.92 7.80 -7.49
CA PRO A 54 -4.57 8.27 -7.76
C PRO A 54 -3.62 8.06 -6.57
N ASP A 55 -4.14 8.09 -5.34
CA ASP A 55 -3.34 7.81 -4.14
C ASP A 55 -2.99 6.32 -4.03
N CYS A 56 -3.91 5.45 -4.47
CA CYS A 56 -3.65 4.01 -4.55
C CYS A 56 -2.58 3.70 -5.59
N VAL A 57 -2.60 4.39 -6.75
CA VAL A 57 -1.63 4.16 -7.82
C VAL A 57 -0.21 4.25 -7.30
N GLU A 58 0.13 5.33 -6.59
CA GLU A 58 1.47 5.56 -6.05
C GLU A 58 1.83 4.55 -4.95
N VAL A 59 0.96 4.38 -3.94
CA VAL A 59 1.24 3.50 -2.79
C VAL A 59 1.34 2.04 -3.22
N VAL A 60 0.38 1.55 -4.00
CA VAL A 60 0.32 0.15 -4.45
C VAL A 60 1.49 -0.16 -5.37
N ALA A 61 1.87 0.77 -6.27
CA ALA A 61 3.02 0.57 -7.15
C ALA A 61 4.31 0.31 -6.35
N TYR A 62 4.65 1.18 -5.40
CA TYR A 62 5.83 0.98 -4.55
C TYR A 62 5.72 -0.27 -3.68
N PHE A 63 4.60 -0.45 -2.98
CA PHE A 63 4.43 -1.55 -2.04
C PHE A 63 4.50 -2.91 -2.75
N GLN A 64 3.81 -3.07 -3.88
CA GLN A 64 3.87 -4.29 -4.68
C GLN A 64 5.26 -4.53 -5.28
N ARG A 65 5.95 -3.46 -5.70
CA ARG A 65 7.32 -3.56 -6.22
C ARG A 65 8.27 -4.10 -5.16
N MET A 66 8.14 -3.63 -3.93
CA MET A 66 8.92 -4.11 -2.78
C MET A 66 8.56 -5.55 -2.42
N ALA A 67 7.28 -5.87 -2.31
CA ALA A 67 6.82 -7.21 -1.94
C ALA A 67 7.32 -8.29 -2.93
N LYS A 68 7.36 -7.97 -4.23
CA LYS A 68 7.88 -8.90 -5.26
C LYS A 68 9.35 -9.30 -5.06
N LEU A 69 10.14 -8.50 -4.35
CA LEU A 69 11.56 -8.81 -4.12
C LEU A 69 11.78 -9.92 -3.09
N ASN A 70 10.77 -10.25 -2.28
CA ASN A 70 10.91 -11.28 -1.26
C ASN A 70 9.63 -12.12 -1.13
N PRO A 71 9.70 -13.45 -1.39
CA PRO A 71 8.52 -14.33 -1.28
C PRO A 71 7.96 -14.47 0.15
N ASN A 72 8.69 -14.02 1.18
CA ASN A 72 8.20 -13.98 2.55
C ASN A 72 7.19 -12.85 2.79
N ILE A 73 7.11 -11.86 1.88
CA ILE A 73 6.15 -10.76 1.95
C ILE A 73 4.95 -11.15 1.08
N LYS A 74 3.85 -11.58 1.72
CA LYS A 74 2.61 -11.93 1.03
C LYS A 74 1.66 -10.77 1.09
N VAL A 75 1.15 -10.37 -0.07
CA VAL A 75 0.22 -9.24 -0.19
C VAL A 75 -1.07 -9.73 -0.82
N GLU A 76 -2.16 -9.42 -0.13
CA GLU A 76 -3.51 -9.59 -0.61
C GLU A 76 -4.21 -8.22 -0.74
N TYR A 77 -5.16 -8.13 -1.65
CA TYR A 77 -5.89 -6.93 -1.99
C TYR A 77 -7.39 -7.13 -1.81
N ILE A 78 -8.07 -6.07 -1.39
CA ILE A 78 -9.52 -6.03 -1.25
C ILE A 78 -10.07 -4.68 -1.74
N SER A 79 -11.16 -4.74 -2.50
CA SER A 79 -11.88 -3.53 -2.92
C SER A 79 -12.68 -2.94 -1.76
N CYS A 80 -13.05 -1.66 -1.85
CA CYS A 80 -13.90 -1.04 -0.83
C CYS A 80 -15.28 -1.72 -0.74
N LYS A 81 -15.78 -2.27 -1.86
CA LYS A 81 -17.04 -3.02 -1.90
C LYS A 81 -16.93 -4.38 -1.22
N GLU A 82 -15.79 -5.05 -1.35
CA GLU A 82 -15.55 -6.34 -0.71
C GLU A 82 -15.20 -6.20 0.77
N ALA A 83 -14.66 -5.06 1.20
CA ALA A 83 -14.33 -4.78 2.59
C ALA A 83 -15.51 -4.99 3.56
N GLN A 84 -16.75 -4.92 3.07
CA GLN A 84 -17.97 -5.13 3.86
C GLN A 84 -18.48 -6.58 3.84
N GLN A 85 -17.75 -7.52 3.22
CA GLN A 85 -18.17 -8.91 3.07
C GLN A 85 -17.42 -9.83 4.04
N GLU A 86 -18.10 -10.29 5.09
CA GLU A 86 -17.52 -11.12 6.16
C GLU A 86 -16.78 -12.37 5.64
N LYS A 87 -17.29 -13.01 4.58
CA LYS A 87 -16.74 -14.25 4.00
C LYS A 87 -15.34 -14.11 3.39
N LYS A 88 -14.80 -12.89 3.29
CA LYS A 88 -13.50 -12.62 2.67
C LYS A 88 -12.35 -12.61 3.69
N PHE A 89 -12.64 -12.63 4.99
CA PHE A 89 -11.65 -12.46 6.07
C PHE A 89 -11.36 -13.75 6.82
N ASN A 90 -10.15 -13.84 7.36
CA ASN A 90 -9.69 -15.03 8.07
C ASN A 90 -10.22 -15.10 9.51
N ASN A 91 -10.54 -13.95 10.11
CA ASN A 91 -11.09 -13.84 11.45
C ASN A 91 -11.87 -12.53 11.63
N ASP A 92 -12.65 -12.45 12.72
CA ASP A 92 -13.49 -11.29 13.04
C ASP A 92 -12.68 -10.03 13.33
N GLU A 93 -11.47 -10.16 13.87
CA GLU A 93 -10.62 -9.02 14.24
C GLU A 93 -10.12 -8.27 13.01
N GLN A 94 -9.68 -9.00 11.99
CA GLN A 94 -9.32 -8.49 10.67
C GLN A 94 -10.53 -7.80 9.99
N LEU A 95 -11.70 -8.45 10.01
CA LEU A 95 -12.94 -7.87 9.49
C LEU A 95 -13.27 -6.53 10.17
N GLN A 96 -13.24 -6.48 11.52
CA GLN A 96 -13.57 -5.27 12.26
C GLN A 96 -12.56 -4.15 11.99
N ALA A 97 -11.27 -4.45 11.91
CA ALA A 97 -10.24 -3.46 11.59
C ALA A 97 -10.46 -2.85 10.20
N VAL A 98 -10.79 -3.69 9.22
CA VAL A 98 -11.01 -3.25 7.83
C VAL A 98 -12.31 -2.48 7.68
N ILE A 99 -13.42 -2.92 8.27
CA ILE A 99 -14.71 -2.20 8.21
C ILE A 99 -14.65 -0.85 8.94
N SER A 100 -13.85 -0.75 10.00
CA SER A 100 -13.70 0.49 10.77
C SER A 100 -12.92 1.55 10.01
N GLU A 101 -12.08 1.16 9.04
CA GLU A 101 -11.36 2.10 8.19
C GLU A 101 -12.21 2.48 6.97
N GLN A 102 -12.34 3.78 6.74
CA GLN A 102 -13.14 4.34 5.65
C GLN A 102 -12.28 4.97 4.56
N LYS A 103 -10.96 5.02 4.76
CA LYS A 103 -10.01 5.64 3.85
C LYS A 103 -9.26 4.59 3.04
N PHE A 104 -8.89 4.94 1.81
CA PHE A 104 -8.04 4.13 0.95
C PHE A 104 -7.07 5.04 0.17
N PRO A 105 -5.85 4.57 -0.18
CA PRO A 105 -5.32 3.24 0.14
C PRO A 105 -5.08 3.06 1.64
N THR A 106 -5.33 1.84 2.14
CA THR A 106 -4.96 1.46 3.50
C THR A 106 -4.19 0.14 3.47
N ILE A 107 -3.08 0.09 4.19
CA ILE A 107 -2.26 -1.12 4.35
C ILE A 107 -2.39 -1.60 5.79
N PHE A 108 -2.68 -2.88 5.94
CA PHE A 108 -2.79 -3.59 7.20
C PHE A 108 -1.68 -4.63 7.30
N ASP A 109 -1.00 -4.67 8.45
CA ASP A 109 -0.21 -5.82 8.88
C ASP A 109 -1.16 -6.83 9.52
N VAL A 110 -1.26 -8.01 8.92
CA VAL A 110 -2.10 -9.13 9.38
C VAL A 110 -1.26 -10.36 9.71
N SER A 111 0.05 -10.17 9.90
CA SER A 111 1.01 -11.25 10.20
C SER A 111 0.88 -11.80 11.62
N GLY A 112 0.34 -11.00 12.54
CA GLY A 112 0.19 -11.35 13.95
C GLY A 112 -1.25 -11.68 14.35
N ASP A 113 -1.45 -11.91 15.65
CA ASP A 113 -2.80 -12.10 16.23
C ASP A 113 -3.68 -10.85 16.14
N LYS A 114 -3.05 -9.69 15.91
CA LYS A 114 -3.73 -8.41 15.78
C LYS A 114 -3.49 -7.78 14.41
N THR A 115 -4.55 -7.21 13.86
CA THR A 115 -4.54 -6.44 12.63
C THR A 115 -4.14 -4.99 12.93
N GLU A 116 -3.01 -4.55 12.39
CA GLU A 116 -2.49 -3.19 12.61
C GLU A 116 -2.55 -2.36 11.32
N ILE A 117 -3.14 -1.16 11.40
CA ILE A 117 -3.10 -0.19 10.30
C ILE A 117 -1.71 0.46 10.27
N VAL A 118 -0.97 0.27 9.19
CA VAL A 118 0.38 0.84 9.01
C VAL A 118 0.39 2.04 8.07
N LEU A 119 -0.60 2.15 7.18
CA LEU A 119 -0.84 3.30 6.31
C LEU A 119 -2.34 3.46 6.11
N SER A 120 -2.84 4.69 6.16
CA SER A 120 -4.25 5.03 5.89
C SER A 120 -4.30 6.35 5.12
N GLU A 121 -4.82 6.32 3.89
CA GLU A 121 -4.91 7.41 2.91
C GLU A 121 -3.54 7.88 2.37
N PHE A 122 -2.77 8.54 3.24
CA PHE A 122 -1.46 9.11 2.89
C PHE A 122 -0.36 8.56 3.80
N PRO A 123 0.87 8.42 3.28
CA PRO A 123 2.05 8.21 4.10
C PRO A 123 2.18 9.25 5.21
N GLN A 124 2.73 8.85 6.35
CA GLN A 124 2.88 9.69 7.52
C GLN A 124 3.80 10.89 7.24
N PHE A 125 4.87 10.72 6.45
CA PHE A 125 5.72 11.85 6.07
C PHE A 125 4.94 12.94 5.33
N LEU A 126 3.97 12.55 4.48
CA LEU A 126 3.16 13.48 3.70
C LEU A 126 2.17 14.21 4.61
N LYS A 127 1.51 13.49 5.53
CA LYS A 127 0.65 14.08 6.56
C LYS A 127 1.40 15.13 7.40
N VAL A 128 2.65 14.85 7.77
CA VAL A 128 3.51 15.79 8.49
C VAL A 128 3.82 17.03 7.63
N LYS A 129 4.16 16.86 6.36
CA LYS A 129 4.41 17.98 5.43
C LYS A 129 3.17 18.86 5.26
N ILE A 130 1.99 18.25 5.08
CA ILE A 130 0.70 18.95 4.95
C ILE A 130 0.38 19.76 6.21
N ASN A 131 0.51 19.15 7.40
CA ASN A 131 0.24 19.85 8.66
C ASN A 131 1.21 21.01 8.92
N ALA A 132 2.45 20.91 8.43
CA ALA A 132 3.46 21.97 8.55
C ALA A 132 3.26 23.11 7.53
N GLN A 133 2.66 22.83 6.37
CA GLN A 133 2.43 23.77 5.27
C GLN A 133 1.00 23.61 4.72
N PRO A 134 -0.04 23.93 5.52
CA PRO A 134 -1.43 23.69 5.12
C PRO A 134 -1.82 24.46 3.84
N GLU A 135 -1.17 25.58 3.56
CA GLU A 135 -1.37 26.37 2.35
C GLU A 135 -0.86 25.70 1.07
N LYS A 136 -0.03 24.65 1.18
CA LYS A 136 0.50 23.88 0.05
C LYS A 136 -0.08 22.49 -0.06
N THR A 137 -1.19 22.21 0.62
CA THR A 137 -1.80 20.87 0.66
C THR A 137 -2.01 20.31 -0.75
N ASP A 138 -2.62 21.07 -1.65
CA ASP A 138 -2.93 20.62 -3.01
C ASP A 138 -1.66 20.35 -3.83
N GLU A 139 -0.63 21.20 -3.67
CA GLU A 139 0.67 21.04 -4.34
C GLU A 139 1.38 19.78 -3.84
N LEU A 140 1.40 19.55 -2.53
CA LEU A 140 2.04 18.38 -1.92
C LEU A 140 1.36 17.07 -2.33
N ILE A 141 0.02 17.06 -2.40
CA ILE A 141 -0.75 15.90 -2.87
C ILE A 141 -0.53 15.68 -4.37
N ALA A 142 -0.49 16.74 -5.17
CA ALA A 142 -0.19 16.63 -6.60
C ALA A 142 1.23 16.07 -6.84
N ASP A 143 2.22 16.58 -6.12
CA ASP A 143 3.60 16.09 -6.19
C ASP A 143 3.72 14.62 -5.80
N PHE A 144 2.98 14.20 -4.77
CA PHE A 144 2.88 12.79 -4.38
C PHE A 144 2.28 11.93 -5.50
N ARG A 145 1.12 12.33 -6.05
CA ARG A 145 0.44 11.60 -7.14
C ARG A 145 1.21 11.57 -8.45
N MET A 146 2.14 12.51 -8.65
CA MET A 146 3.06 12.56 -9.78
C MET A 146 4.37 11.81 -9.55
N GLY A 147 4.51 11.08 -8.43
CA GLY A 147 5.70 10.30 -8.09
C GLY A 147 6.94 11.12 -7.68
N LYS A 148 6.80 12.44 -7.47
CA LYS A 148 7.94 13.32 -7.12
C LYS A 148 8.49 13.03 -5.72
N LEU A 149 7.70 12.38 -4.87
CA LEU A 149 8.05 12.03 -3.48
C LEU A 149 8.39 10.55 -3.32
N GLY A 150 8.70 9.86 -4.43
CA GLY A 150 8.95 8.42 -4.45
C GLY A 150 10.02 7.94 -3.47
N LYS A 151 11.07 8.72 -3.24
CA LYS A 151 12.13 8.38 -2.27
C LYS A 151 11.62 8.35 -0.83
N GLU A 152 10.76 9.28 -0.47
CA GLU A 152 10.13 9.30 0.85
C GLU A 152 9.09 8.19 1.01
N VAL A 153 8.30 7.91 -0.03
CA VAL A 153 7.38 6.76 -0.07
C VAL A 153 8.14 5.46 0.13
N GLU A 154 9.20 5.26 -0.64
CA GLU A 154 10.08 4.10 -0.53
C GLU A 154 10.64 3.94 0.88
N LYS A 155 11.20 5.01 1.45
CA LYS A 155 11.78 4.98 2.78
C LYS A 155 10.77 4.60 3.86
N GLU A 156 9.55 5.14 3.78
CA GLU A 156 8.50 4.85 4.76
C GLU A 156 8.00 3.41 4.63
N LEU A 157 7.72 2.94 3.41
CA LEU A 157 7.25 1.57 3.17
C LEU A 157 8.32 0.52 3.50
N LEU A 158 9.60 0.81 3.24
CA LEU A 158 10.70 -0.04 3.69
C LEU A 158 10.72 -0.14 5.23
N ALA A 159 10.54 0.98 5.92
CA ALA A 159 10.48 0.98 7.38
C ALA A 159 9.28 0.15 7.89
N VAL A 160 8.14 0.20 7.23
CA VAL A 160 6.97 -0.66 7.52
C VAL A 160 7.33 -2.14 7.34
N LEU A 161 7.84 -2.53 6.17
CA LEU A 161 8.12 -3.94 5.83
C LEU A 161 9.27 -4.55 6.65
N THR A 162 10.20 -3.73 7.14
CA THR A 162 11.35 -4.18 7.94
C THR A 162 11.12 -4.06 9.44
N LYS A 163 9.98 -3.52 9.87
CA LYS A 163 9.57 -3.46 11.28
C LYS A 163 9.10 -4.84 11.73
N VAL A 164 10.02 -5.79 11.76
CA VAL A 164 9.79 -7.16 12.19
C VAL A 164 9.64 -7.18 13.72
N LYS A 165 8.57 -7.82 14.20
CA LYS A 165 8.32 -8.21 15.60
C LYS A 165 8.84 -9.62 15.86
#